data_AF-A0A2W5UXG5-F1
#
_entry.id   AF-A0A2W5UXG5-F1
#
_cell.length_a   1.000
_cell.length_b   1.000
_cell.length_c   1.000
_cell.angle_alpha   90.00
_cell.angle_beta   90.00
_cell.angle_gamma   90.00
#
_symmetry.space_group_name_H-M   'P 1'
#
loop_
_entity.id
_entity.type
_entity.pdbx_description
1 polymer ?
#
loop_
_entity_poly.entity_id
_entity_poly.type
_entity_poly.pdbx_seq_one_letter_code
_entity_poly.pdbx_strand_id
1 'polypeptide(L)'
;MTDALLPSTRINLERATVLVLDDNGPSLDILSQVVSGFGVKQLLRAESVADAQSLVRTKTFDLIISDVQMPTTDGIEFIQWLRREGGESNRFIPVILVTGHTRTSQIFKVRDAGANFMVAKPITPKVLLERIFWVAREDRAFIECDTYVGPDRRFKHEGPPPGTDGRRKDDLPAEVGEAQTPNMSDDEIANLMRPAKVQI
;
A
#
# COMPACT_ATOMS: atom_id res chain seq x y z
N MET A 1 8.68 -14.21 10.68
CA MET A 1 8.90 -15.12 9.54
C MET A 1 8.43 -14.42 8.28
N THR A 2 9.29 -14.23 7.28
CA THR A 2 8.86 -13.71 5.97
C THR A 2 8.08 -14.81 5.25
N ASP A 3 6.77 -14.65 5.13
CA ASP A 3 5.92 -15.50 4.29
C ASP A 3 6.20 -15.14 2.81
N ALA A 4 7.36 -15.60 2.33
CA ALA A 4 7.72 -15.48 0.92
C ALA A 4 6.75 -16.34 0.11
N LEU A 5 6.16 -15.78 -0.94
CA LEU A 5 5.24 -16.48 -1.84
C LEU A 5 5.84 -17.82 -2.27
N LEU A 6 5.14 -18.93 -1.98
CA LEU A 6 5.55 -20.23 -2.50
C LEU A 6 5.54 -20.15 -4.03
N PRO A 7 6.56 -20.69 -4.73
CA PRO A 7 6.66 -20.63 -6.19
C PRO A 7 5.43 -21.18 -6.95
N SER A 8 4.63 -22.01 -6.28
CA SER A 8 3.42 -22.64 -6.81
C SER A 8 2.12 -21.85 -6.58
N THR A 9 2.17 -20.72 -5.85
CA THR A 9 0.98 -19.91 -5.57
C THR A 9 0.39 -19.37 -6.88
N ARG A 10 -0.88 -19.64 -7.14
CA ARG A 10 -1.59 -19.12 -8.32
C ARG A 10 -2.75 -18.24 -7.89
N ILE A 11 -2.96 -17.14 -8.60
CA ILE A 11 -4.15 -16.30 -8.52
C ILE A 11 -4.73 -16.17 -9.92
N ASN A 12 -6.06 -16.15 -10.02
CA ASN A 12 -6.74 -15.89 -11.28
C ASN A 12 -7.31 -14.46 -11.26
N LEU A 13 -6.75 -13.58 -12.09
CA LEU A 13 -7.18 -12.19 -12.21
C LEU A 13 -8.11 -11.93 -13.41
N GLU A 14 -8.49 -12.98 -14.16
CA GLU A 14 -9.28 -12.86 -15.39
C GLU A 14 -10.62 -12.15 -15.19
N ARG A 15 -11.24 -12.35 -14.02
CA ARG A 15 -12.53 -11.74 -13.66
C ARG A 15 -12.38 -10.45 -12.85
N ALA A 16 -11.16 -10.10 -12.44
CA ALA A 16 -10.92 -8.90 -11.65
C ALA A 16 -11.18 -7.65 -12.49
N THR A 17 -11.89 -6.70 -11.89
CA THR A 17 -12.11 -5.36 -12.44
C THR A 17 -11.16 -4.40 -11.77
N VAL A 18 -10.20 -3.86 -12.53
CA VAL A 18 -9.11 -3.04 -12.00
C VAL A 18 -9.22 -1.63 -12.53
N LEU A 19 -9.10 -0.64 -11.64
CA LEU A 19 -8.96 0.77 -12.02
C LEU A 19 -7.49 1.19 -11.88
N VAL A 20 -6.95 1.79 -12.95
CA VAL A 20 -5.64 2.44 -12.93
C VAL A 20 -5.83 3.94 -13.08
N LEU A 21 -5.34 4.71 -12.09
CA LEU A 21 -5.37 6.16 -12.05
C LEU A 21 -3.94 6.72 -12.10
N ASP A 22 -3.60 7.44 -13.16
CA ASP A 22 -2.32 8.15 -13.30
C ASP A 22 -2.53 9.26 -14.34
N ASP A 23 -2.16 10.51 -14.04
CA ASP A 23 -2.35 11.64 -14.95
C ASP A 23 -1.23 11.76 -16.00
N ASN A 24 -0.18 10.93 -15.87
CA ASN A 24 0.84 10.77 -16.88
C ASN A 24 0.47 9.64 -17.85
N GLY A 25 0.01 9.99 -19.05
CA GLY A 25 -0.38 9.03 -20.11
C GLY A 25 0.62 7.88 -20.33
N PRO A 26 1.93 8.13 -20.51
CA PRO A 26 2.93 7.06 -20.65
C PRO A 26 3.03 6.12 -19.43
N SER A 27 2.99 6.66 -18.21
CA SER A 27 2.98 5.86 -16.97
C SER A 27 1.71 5.01 -16.88
N LEU A 28 0.56 5.61 -17.21
CA LEU A 28 -0.74 4.95 -17.26
C LEU A 28 -0.74 3.80 -18.30
N ASP A 29 -0.14 4.00 -19.47
CA ASP A 29 0.01 2.96 -20.51
C ASP A 29 0.86 1.79 -20.01
N ILE A 30 2.02 2.07 -19.43
CA ILE A 30 2.93 1.04 -18.90
C ILE A 30 2.23 0.25 -17.79
N LEU A 31 1.62 0.92 -16.81
CA LEU A 31 0.90 0.26 -15.73
C LEU A 31 -0.27 -0.58 -16.26
N SER A 32 -1.03 -0.06 -17.22
CA SER A 32 -2.14 -0.79 -17.84
C SER A 32 -1.67 -2.04 -18.58
N GLN A 33 -0.55 -1.98 -19.29
CA GLN A 33 0.05 -3.13 -19.97
C GLN A 33 0.54 -4.18 -18.98
N VAL A 34 1.20 -3.76 -17.90
CA VAL A 34 1.66 -4.66 -16.84
C VAL A 34 0.48 -5.40 -16.19
N VAL A 35 -0.57 -4.67 -15.81
CA VAL A 35 -1.76 -5.24 -15.16
C VAL A 35 -2.51 -6.18 -16.10
N SER A 36 -2.70 -5.77 -17.37
CA SER A 36 -3.30 -6.65 -18.40
C SER A 36 -2.46 -7.90 -18.65
N GLY A 37 -1.13 -7.78 -18.59
CA GLY A 37 -0.19 -8.89 -18.69
C GLY A 37 -0.32 -9.93 -17.57
N PHE A 38 -0.92 -9.58 -16.43
CA PHE A 38 -1.28 -10.54 -15.38
C PHE A 38 -2.59 -11.29 -15.66
N GLY A 39 -3.23 -11.04 -16.81
CA GLY A 39 -4.47 -11.70 -17.23
C GLY A 39 -5.74 -10.95 -16.87
N VAL A 40 -5.65 -9.72 -16.34
CA VAL A 40 -6.82 -8.87 -16.07
C VAL A 40 -7.52 -8.49 -17.37
N LYS A 41 -8.79 -8.86 -17.53
CA LYS A 41 -9.58 -8.53 -18.73
C LYS A 41 -10.40 -7.25 -18.60
N GLN A 42 -10.77 -6.87 -17.38
CA GLN A 42 -11.58 -5.68 -17.12
C GLN A 42 -10.71 -4.59 -16.49
N LEU A 43 -9.99 -3.85 -17.33
CA LEU A 43 -9.15 -2.73 -16.90
C LEU A 43 -9.79 -1.41 -17.33
N LEU A 44 -10.02 -0.53 -16.37
CA LEU A 44 -10.46 0.84 -16.60
C LEU A 44 -9.35 1.81 -16.25
N ARG A 45 -9.27 2.90 -17.02
CA ARG A 45 -8.24 3.93 -16.92
C ARG A 45 -8.88 5.26 -16.52
N ALA A 46 -8.21 6.00 -15.66
CA ALA A 46 -8.54 7.38 -15.32
C ALA A 46 -7.28 8.23 -15.37
N GLU A 47 -7.36 9.39 -16.01
CA GLU A 47 -6.27 10.37 -16.09
C GLU A 47 -6.45 11.52 -15.08
N SER A 48 -7.56 11.50 -14.34
CA SER A 48 -7.85 12.47 -13.29
C SER A 48 -8.65 11.84 -12.15
N VAL A 49 -8.58 12.46 -10.97
CA VAL A 49 -9.40 12.06 -9.82
C VAL A 49 -10.89 12.15 -10.13
N ALA A 50 -11.33 13.17 -10.88
CA ALA A 50 -12.74 13.32 -11.24
C ALA A 50 -13.25 12.17 -12.12
N ASP A 51 -12.43 11.70 -13.06
CA ASP A 51 -12.76 10.53 -13.89
C ASP A 51 -12.82 9.26 -13.04
N ALA A 52 -11.84 9.06 -12.16
CA ALA A 52 -11.81 7.93 -11.24
C ALA A 52 -13.04 7.91 -10.32
N GLN A 53 -13.43 9.08 -9.77
CA GLN A 53 -14.64 9.22 -8.95
C GLN A 53 -15.91 8.86 -9.74
N SER A 54 -16.01 9.33 -10.99
CA SER A 54 -17.15 9.04 -11.87
C SER A 54 -17.26 7.54 -12.18
N LEU A 55 -16.13 6.87 -12.40
CA LEU A 55 -16.05 5.43 -12.57
C LEU A 55 -16.45 4.68 -11.30
N VAL A 56 -15.93 5.07 -10.13
CA VAL A 56 -16.26 4.47 -8.81
C VAL A 56 -17.75 4.62 -8.49
N ARG A 57 -18.41 5.70 -8.90
CA ARG A 57 -19.85 5.87 -8.71
C ARG A 57 -20.72 4.94 -9.58
N THR A 58 -20.18 4.40 -10.66
CA THR A 58 -20.95 3.64 -11.67
C THR A 58 -20.51 2.19 -11.82
N LYS A 59 -19.36 1.81 -11.25
CA LYS A 59 -18.74 0.49 -11.37
C LYS A 59 -18.21 0.02 -10.02
N THR A 60 -18.11 -1.30 -9.89
CA THR A 60 -17.45 -1.95 -8.75
C THR A 60 -16.07 -2.44 -9.17
N PHE A 61 -15.08 -2.31 -8.29
CA PHE A 61 -13.70 -2.70 -8.55
C PHE A 61 -13.22 -3.75 -7.56
N ASP A 62 -12.26 -4.56 -7.99
CA ASP A 62 -11.57 -5.53 -7.14
C ASP A 62 -10.18 -5.03 -6.71
N LEU A 63 -9.64 -4.04 -7.43
CA LEU A 63 -8.36 -3.41 -7.16
C LEU A 63 -8.31 -2.00 -7.76
N ILE A 64 -7.77 -1.05 -7.00
CA ILE A 64 -7.34 0.25 -7.51
C ILE A 64 -5.83 0.34 -7.43
N ILE A 65 -5.22 0.79 -8.53
CA ILE A 65 -3.82 1.23 -8.57
C ILE A 65 -3.84 2.71 -8.90
N SER A 66 -3.31 3.56 -8.03
CA SER A 66 -3.31 5.01 -8.23
C SER A 66 -1.92 5.58 -8.05
N ASP A 67 -1.55 6.54 -8.90
CA ASP A 67 -0.38 7.37 -8.62
C ASP A 67 -0.68 8.33 -7.45
N VAL A 68 0.37 8.66 -6.68
CA VAL A 68 0.30 9.60 -5.56
C VAL A 68 0.44 11.04 -6.05
N GLN A 69 1.32 11.29 -7.02
CA GLN A 69 1.75 12.64 -7.41
C GLN A 69 1.15 13.01 -8.77
N MET A 70 -0.11 13.44 -8.77
CA MET A 70 -0.70 14.07 -9.95
C MET A 70 -0.60 15.60 -9.81
N PRO A 71 -0.03 16.35 -10.78
CA PRO A 71 0.06 17.81 -10.78
C PRO A 71 -1.17 18.60 -10.32
N THR A 72 -2.37 18.06 -10.52
CA THR A 72 -3.62 18.80 -10.31
C THR A 72 -4.44 18.32 -9.11
N THR A 73 -4.21 17.12 -8.59
CA THR A 73 -5.00 16.54 -7.48
C THR A 73 -4.18 15.47 -6.75
N ASP A 74 -4.35 15.30 -5.43
CA ASP A 74 -3.55 14.32 -4.69
C ASP A 74 -4.20 12.92 -4.74
N GLY A 75 -3.45 11.88 -5.12
CA GLY A 75 -3.94 10.49 -5.06
C GLY A 75 -4.34 10.08 -3.64
N ILE A 76 -3.79 10.72 -2.62
CA ILE A 76 -4.17 10.55 -1.22
C ILE A 76 -5.61 11.05 -0.97
N GLU A 77 -5.99 12.19 -1.55
CA GLU A 77 -7.34 12.75 -1.43
C GLU A 77 -8.37 11.84 -2.09
N PHE A 78 -8.04 11.27 -3.25
CA PHE A 78 -8.90 10.28 -3.92
C PHE A 78 -9.19 9.07 -3.01
N ILE A 79 -8.21 8.59 -2.27
CA ILE A 79 -8.40 7.45 -1.35
C ILE A 79 -9.27 7.86 -0.17
N GLN A 80 -9.00 9.01 0.45
CA GLN A 80 -9.84 9.51 1.55
C GLN A 80 -11.30 9.65 1.12
N TRP A 81 -11.52 10.17 -0.08
CA TRP A 81 -12.83 10.21 -0.72
C TRP A 81 -13.40 8.80 -0.93
N LEU A 82 -12.65 7.87 -1.54
CA LEU A 82 -13.08 6.50 -1.80
C LEU A 82 -13.56 5.81 -0.52
N ARG A 83 -12.84 5.96 0.60
CA ARG A 83 -13.18 5.33 1.88
C ARG A 83 -14.48 5.87 2.49
N ARG A 84 -14.80 7.15 2.23
CA ARG A 84 -15.98 7.83 2.80
C ARG A 84 -17.20 7.84 1.88
N GLU A 85 -16.97 8.01 0.58
CA GLU A 85 -17.99 8.31 -0.43
C GLU A 85 -18.02 7.32 -1.59
N GLY A 86 -17.08 6.37 -1.67
CA GLY A 86 -17.00 5.38 -2.76
C GLY A 86 -18.17 4.39 -2.81
N GLY A 87 -19.10 4.45 -1.86
CA GLY A 87 -20.21 3.51 -1.72
C GLY A 87 -19.79 2.19 -1.05
N GLU A 88 -20.78 1.39 -0.65
CA GLU A 88 -20.57 0.15 0.10
C GLU A 88 -19.68 -0.84 -0.65
N SER A 89 -19.80 -0.92 -1.97
CA SER A 89 -19.03 -1.88 -2.77
C SER A 89 -17.55 -1.50 -2.94
N ASN A 90 -17.22 -0.20 -3.05
CA ASN A 90 -15.85 0.23 -3.36
C ASN A 90 -15.06 0.73 -2.14
N ARG A 91 -15.72 1.15 -1.06
CA ARG A 91 -15.00 1.71 0.09
C ARG A 91 -14.02 0.73 0.76
N PHE A 92 -14.24 -0.58 0.60
CA PHE A 92 -13.40 -1.63 1.17
C PHE A 92 -12.31 -2.14 0.21
N ILE A 93 -12.36 -1.73 -1.05
CA ILE A 93 -11.54 -2.37 -2.07
C ILE A 93 -10.06 -2.04 -1.85
N PRO A 94 -9.16 -2.97 -2.18
CA PRO A 94 -7.76 -2.71 -1.98
C PRO A 94 -7.22 -1.62 -2.91
N VAL A 95 -6.38 -0.78 -2.34
CA VAL A 95 -5.71 0.31 -3.05
C VAL A 95 -4.20 0.16 -2.93
N ILE A 96 -3.52 0.11 -4.07
CA ILE A 96 -2.06 0.18 -4.19
C ILE A 96 -1.71 1.56 -4.72
N LEU A 97 -1.00 2.34 -3.92
CA LEU A 97 -0.44 3.60 -4.36
C LEU A 97 0.93 3.41 -5.00
N VAL A 98 1.16 4.18 -6.06
CA VAL A 98 2.39 4.23 -6.82
C VAL A 98 2.99 5.61 -6.66
N THR A 99 4.30 5.73 -6.42
CA THR A 99 4.93 7.05 -6.26
C THR A 99 6.32 7.14 -6.86
N GLY A 100 6.69 8.30 -7.42
CA GLY A 100 8.09 8.60 -7.77
C GLY A 100 8.96 9.01 -6.57
N HIS A 101 8.36 9.41 -5.45
CA HIS A 101 9.07 9.97 -4.30
C HIS A 101 8.67 9.31 -2.98
N THR A 102 9.58 8.53 -2.40
CA THR A 102 9.32 7.76 -1.19
C THR A 102 9.95 8.43 0.03
N ARG A 103 9.42 9.58 0.46
CA ARG A 103 9.80 10.17 1.76
C ARG A 103 9.02 9.48 2.89
N THR A 104 9.65 9.24 4.03
CA THR A 104 9.00 8.59 5.19
C THR A 104 7.72 9.29 5.63
N SER A 105 7.68 10.62 5.56
CA SER A 105 6.47 11.41 5.86
C SER A 105 5.30 11.13 4.92
N GLN A 106 5.57 10.76 3.66
CA GLN A 106 4.54 10.38 2.70
C GLN A 106 3.96 9.00 3.01
N ILE A 107 4.78 8.07 3.50
CA ILE A 107 4.33 6.72 3.88
C ILE A 107 3.23 6.80 4.95
N PHE A 108 3.41 7.64 5.98
CA PHE A 108 2.42 7.82 7.03
C PHE A 108 1.12 8.42 6.49
N LYS A 109 1.20 9.45 5.63
CA LYS A 109 0.01 10.06 5.02
C LYS A 109 -0.77 9.08 4.17
N VAL A 110 -0.09 8.29 3.34
CA VAL A 110 -0.68 7.26 2.49
C VAL A 110 -1.40 6.19 3.31
N ARG A 111 -0.76 5.73 4.40
CA ARG A 111 -1.37 4.78 5.33
C ARG A 111 -2.59 5.39 6.04
N ASP A 112 -2.48 6.62 6.48
CA ASP A 112 -3.53 7.34 7.20
C ASP A 112 -4.71 7.74 6.29
N ALA A 113 -4.51 7.79 4.97
CA ALA A 113 -5.58 7.90 4.00
C ALA A 113 -6.34 6.60 3.76
N GLY A 114 -5.81 5.45 4.17
CA GLY A 114 -6.46 4.15 4.02
C GLY A 114 -6.03 3.35 2.78
N ALA A 115 -4.82 3.59 2.26
CA ALA A 115 -4.21 2.73 1.26
C ALA A 115 -3.74 1.39 1.87
N ASN A 116 -3.73 0.33 1.07
CA ASN A 116 -3.23 -0.98 1.50
C ASN A 116 -1.71 -1.03 1.38
N PHE A 117 -1.18 -0.60 0.24
CA PHE A 117 0.26 -0.56 -0.02
C PHE A 117 0.68 0.71 -0.75
N MET A 118 1.97 1.01 -0.63
CA MET A 118 2.68 2.02 -1.42
C MET A 118 3.86 1.35 -2.11
N VAL A 119 4.04 1.63 -3.40
CA VAL A 119 5.12 1.09 -4.23
C VAL A 119 5.87 2.25 -4.88
N ALA A 120 7.19 2.24 -4.74
CA ALA A 120 8.05 3.22 -5.37
C ALA A 120 8.25 2.89 -6.87
N LYS A 121 8.19 3.92 -7.72
CA LYS A 121 8.66 3.87 -9.11
C LYS A 121 10.21 3.83 -9.10
N PRO A 122 10.86 3.09 -10.01
CA PRO A 122 10.27 2.34 -11.12
C PRO A 122 9.60 1.04 -10.67
N ILE A 123 8.37 0.80 -11.16
CA ILE A 123 7.61 -0.41 -10.86
C ILE A 123 8.03 -1.52 -11.81
N THR A 124 8.45 -2.65 -11.25
CA THR A 124 8.62 -3.89 -12.01
C THR A 124 7.33 -4.73 -11.93
N PRO A 125 6.98 -5.49 -12.98
CA PRO A 125 5.83 -6.41 -12.94
C PRO A 125 5.87 -7.37 -11.76
N LYS A 126 7.06 -7.88 -11.42
CA LYS A 126 7.26 -8.77 -10.28
C LYS A 126 6.82 -8.12 -8.97
N VAL A 127 7.32 -6.91 -8.68
CA VAL A 127 6.98 -6.20 -7.43
C VAL A 127 5.50 -5.89 -7.35
N LEU A 128 4.88 -5.43 -8.44
CA LEU A 128 3.45 -5.14 -8.46
C LEU A 128 2.63 -6.40 -8.21
N LEU A 129 2.96 -7.51 -8.89
CA LEU A 129 2.27 -8.79 -8.71
C LEU A 129 2.41 -9.30 -7.27
N GLU A 130 3.60 -9.21 -6.67
CA GLU A 130 3.81 -9.55 -5.26
C GLU A 130 2.89 -8.74 -4.35
N ARG A 131 2.73 -7.43 -4.58
CA ARG A 131 1.80 -6.61 -3.78
C ARG A 131 0.34 -6.97 -3.98
N ILE A 132 -0.08 -7.28 -5.20
CA ILE A 132 -1.44 -7.77 -5.49
C ILE A 132 -1.71 -9.06 -4.72
N PHE A 133 -0.77 -10.01 -4.73
CA PHE A 133 -0.89 -11.25 -3.97
C PHE A 133 -0.98 -11.03 -2.46
N TRP A 134 -0.15 -10.15 -1.92
CA TRP A 134 -0.16 -9.83 -0.50
C TRP A 134 -1.52 -9.31 -0.08
N VAL A 135 -2.01 -8.30 -0.78
CA VAL A 135 -3.34 -7.72 -0.56
C VAL A 135 -4.46 -8.76 -0.65
N ALA A 136 -4.41 -9.63 -1.66
CA ALA A 136 -5.45 -10.64 -1.88
C ALA A 136 -5.52 -11.70 -0.76
N ARG A 137 -4.46 -11.85 0.04
CA ARG A 137 -4.40 -12.77 1.19
C ARG A 137 -4.63 -12.07 2.53
N GLU A 138 -4.66 -10.74 2.56
CA GLU A 138 -4.63 -9.98 3.79
C GLU A 138 -6.05 -9.69 4.30
N ASP A 139 -6.48 -10.40 5.34
CA ASP A 139 -7.70 -10.08 6.09
C ASP A 139 -7.44 -8.98 7.12
N ARG A 140 -7.06 -7.78 6.66
CA ARG A 140 -6.96 -6.62 7.56
C ARG A 140 -8.36 -6.18 7.97
N ALA A 141 -8.57 -6.08 9.28
CA ALA A 141 -9.79 -5.49 9.83
C ALA A 141 -9.97 -4.08 9.25
N PHE A 142 -11.17 -3.81 8.72
CA PHE A 142 -11.54 -2.48 8.28
C PHE A 142 -12.06 -1.69 9.47
N ILE A 143 -11.45 -0.53 9.72
CA ILE A 143 -11.74 0.32 10.86
C ILE A 143 -12.48 1.56 10.36
N GLU A 144 -13.60 1.87 11.01
CA GLU A 144 -14.38 3.08 10.79
C GLU A 144 -14.60 3.78 12.12
N CYS A 145 -14.08 5.00 12.23
CA CYS A 145 -14.28 5.92 13.34
C CYS A 145 -14.23 7.37 12.86
N ASP A 146 -14.59 8.31 13.73
CA ASP A 146 -14.68 9.74 13.41
C ASP A 146 -13.45 10.32 12.71
N THR A 147 -12.27 9.79 13.01
CA THR A 147 -10.98 10.29 12.51
C THR A 147 -10.36 9.44 11.40
N TYR A 148 -10.88 8.23 11.14
CA TYR A 148 -10.25 7.29 10.22
C TYR A 148 -11.24 6.29 9.64
N VAL A 149 -11.12 6.06 8.33
CA VAL A 149 -11.88 5.04 7.62
C VAL A 149 -10.91 4.30 6.68
N GLY A 150 -10.69 3.01 6.92
CA GLY A 150 -9.75 2.23 6.12
C GLY A 150 -9.24 0.96 6.81
N PRO A 151 -8.32 0.23 6.15
CA PRO A 151 -7.74 -0.98 6.72
C PRO A 151 -6.84 -0.65 7.93
N ASP A 152 -6.91 -1.45 9.00
CA ASP A 152 -6.19 -1.19 10.26
C ASP A 152 -4.72 -0.84 10.03
N ARG A 153 -4.30 0.35 10.49
CA ARG A 153 -2.99 0.95 10.23
C ARG A 153 -1.81 0.23 10.88
N ARG A 154 -2.01 -0.62 11.89
CA ARG A 154 -0.89 -1.36 12.51
C ARG A 154 -0.64 -2.64 11.72
N PHE A 155 0.22 -2.51 10.71
CA PHE A 155 0.59 -3.56 9.77
C PHE A 155 1.47 -4.66 10.39
N LYS A 156 2.14 -4.38 11.50
CA LYS A 156 2.95 -5.36 12.24
C LYS A 156 2.23 -5.74 13.53
N HIS A 157 2.39 -7.00 13.93
CA HIS A 157 2.15 -7.46 15.30
C HIS A 157 3.23 -6.90 16.22
N GLU A 158 3.44 -5.58 16.23
CA GLU A 158 4.29 -4.96 17.25
C GLU A 158 3.60 -5.16 18.60
N GLY A 159 4.37 -5.48 19.64
CA GLY A 159 3.84 -5.58 20.98
C GLY A 159 3.19 -4.26 21.41
N PRO A 160 2.31 -4.28 22.41
CA PRO A 160 1.71 -3.05 22.90
C PRO A 160 2.80 -2.07 23.36
N PRO A 161 2.53 -0.76 23.31
CA PRO A 161 3.42 0.22 23.93
C PRO A 161 3.84 -0.20 25.34
N PRO A 162 5.10 0.03 25.76
CA PRO A 162 5.57 -0.35 27.09
C PRO A 162 4.62 0.15 28.18
N GLY A 163 4.23 -0.74 29.10
CA GLY A 163 3.32 -0.42 30.19
C GLY A 163 1.83 -0.39 29.83
N THR A 164 1.44 -0.93 28.66
CA THR A 164 0.03 -1.11 28.28
C THR A 164 -0.28 -2.55 27.94
N ASP A 165 -1.49 -2.99 28.26
CA ASP A 165 -1.98 -4.29 27.81
C ASP A 165 -2.19 -4.28 26.29
N GLY A 166 -1.98 -5.45 25.67
CA GLY A 166 -2.25 -5.70 24.25
C GLY A 166 -3.68 -5.28 23.88
N ARG A 167 -3.83 -4.58 22.75
CA ARG A 167 -5.17 -4.19 22.26
C ARG A 167 -5.74 -5.21 21.27
N ARG A 168 -4.88 -6.01 20.62
CA ARG A 168 -5.28 -7.11 19.74
C ARG A 168 -4.99 -8.44 20.41
N LYS A 169 -5.80 -9.45 20.08
CA LYS A 169 -5.56 -10.83 20.48
C LYS A 169 -4.20 -11.36 19.97
N ASP A 170 -3.72 -10.78 18.87
CA ASP A 170 -2.50 -11.19 18.15
C ASP A 170 -1.30 -10.25 18.42
N ASP A 171 -1.42 -9.27 19.33
CA ASP A 171 -0.27 -8.41 19.66
C ASP A 171 0.83 -9.28 20.29
N LEU A 172 2.09 -9.05 19.91
CA LEU A 172 3.21 -9.72 20.59
C LEU A 172 3.24 -9.30 22.07
N PRO A 173 3.74 -10.15 22.99
CA PRO A 173 3.95 -9.75 24.37
C PRO A 173 4.79 -8.47 24.46
N ALA A 174 4.48 -7.62 25.43
CA ALA A 174 5.25 -6.40 25.71
C ALA A 174 6.69 -6.70 26.19
N GLU A 175 6.99 -7.96 26.50
CA GLU A 175 8.31 -8.44 26.87
C GLU A 175 9.26 -8.34 25.66
N VAL A 176 9.88 -7.16 25.52
CA VAL A 176 11.09 -7.01 24.73
C VAL A 176 12.14 -7.89 25.41
N GLY A 177 12.65 -8.90 24.70
CA GLY A 177 13.67 -9.79 25.25
C GLY A 177 14.86 -9.00 25.80
N GLU A 178 15.51 -9.54 26.83
CA GLU A 178 16.70 -8.92 27.41
C GLU A 178 17.73 -8.63 26.31
N ALA A 179 18.29 -7.43 26.33
CA ALA A 179 19.32 -7.03 25.38
C ALA A 179 20.49 -8.02 25.48
N GLN A 180 20.61 -8.92 24.49
CA GLN A 180 21.67 -9.92 24.45
C GLN A 180 23.05 -9.30 24.15
N THR A 181 23.04 -8.06 23.65
CA THR A 181 24.24 -7.28 23.36
C THR A 181 24.15 -5.93 24.05
N PRO A 182 25.27 -5.37 24.53
CA PRO A 182 25.32 -3.98 25.00
C PRO A 182 24.72 -3.04 23.95
N ASN A 183 24.10 -1.95 24.40
CA ASN A 183 23.71 -0.88 23.50
C ASN A 183 24.95 -0.43 22.71
N MET A 184 24.77 -0.28 21.39
CA MET A 184 25.82 0.31 20.56
C MET A 184 26.18 1.68 21.11
N SER A 185 27.46 1.98 21.17
CA SER A 185 27.96 3.30 21.52
C SER A 185 27.52 4.34 20.47
N ASP A 186 27.43 5.60 20.88
CA ASP A 186 27.10 6.71 19.98
C ASP A 186 28.06 6.78 18.78
N ASP A 187 29.32 6.40 18.98
CA ASP A 187 30.34 6.32 17.93
C ASP A 187 30.10 5.16 16.94
N GLU A 188 29.63 4.00 17.41
CA GLU A 188 29.26 2.87 16.55
C GLU A 188 28.02 3.19 15.71
N ILE A 189 27.02 3.86 16.32
CA ILE A 189 25.82 4.33 15.62
C ILE A 189 26.22 5.35 14.55
N ALA A 190 27.09 6.30 14.89
CA ALA A 190 27.58 7.30 13.95
C ALA A 190 28.35 6.67 12.78
N ASN A 191 29.15 5.63 13.03
CA ASN A 191 29.87 4.91 11.98
C ASN A 191 28.96 4.07 11.08
N LEU A 192 27.88 3.50 11.62
CA LEU A 192 26.88 2.77 10.83
C LEU A 192 26.11 3.69 9.87
N MET A 193 25.93 4.96 10.26
CA MET A 193 25.22 5.97 9.48
C MET A 193 26.12 6.75 8.50
N ARG A 194 27.43 6.46 8.46
CA ARG A 194 28.35 7.09 7.51
C ARG A 194 28.19 6.43 6.13
N PRO A 195 27.96 7.20 5.06
CA PRO A 195 27.94 6.64 3.71
C PRO A 195 29.32 6.07 3.37
N ALA A 196 29.36 4.78 3.02
CA ALA A 196 30.58 4.14 2.53
C ALA A 196 30.99 4.79 1.21
N LYS A 197 32.20 5.33 1.13
CA LYS A 197 32.79 5.74 -0.15
C LYS A 197 33.03 4.47 -0.96
N VAL A 198 32.22 4.26 -1.99
CA VAL A 198 32.51 3.28 -3.04
C VAL A 198 33.75 3.77 -3.76
N GLN A 199 34.86 3.04 -3.64
CA GLN A 199 36.02 3.24 -4.51
C GLN A 199 35.64 2.71 -5.89
N ILE A 200 35.50 3.64 -6.84
CA ILE A 200 35.45 3.36 -8.28
C ILE A 200 36.89 3.34 -8.78
#